data_AF-A0A7V9ZBA3-F1
#
_entry.id   AF-A0A7V9ZBA3-F1
#
_cell.length_a   1.000
_cell.length_b   1.000
_cell.length_c   1.000
_cell.angle_alpha   90.00
_cell.angle_beta   90.00
_cell.angle_gamma   90.00
#
_symmetry.space_group_name_H-M   'P 1'
#
loop_
_entity.id
_entity.type
_entity.pdbx_description
1 polymer ?
#
loop_
_entity_poly.entity_id
_entity_poly.type
_entity_poly.pdbx_seq_one_letter_code
_entity_poly.pdbx_strand_id
1 'polypeptide(L)'
;MPNDNENIPMPNDGPAPELPVRSFTPEQMVRCESCLRANPPTRANCLYCGSALSAQSAAHVLQKPALRPLEKWEHGYNNILTPPAANLTESCLAEIANFLRLEKEEVQRIVASEIPLPLARSSNKEDAELIQQRMRTAQLASLIVADASLGLDPSLKLRALEFRDEGLHAYQSPQAQPQKIPWDDFVLIVSGRLMRKRVELQEERKRSENRVLEADQFFADENVIELFASNAAAPYRIASGSFDFSCLAEKKRLIAAENMSTLVEVVRERVPGIIYDQTYNAVRKALEPVWRSEQQNESTGWRRGRPGKYSLGTVTETSNESQFSRYSRLRYFLCTHQQLTDTNA
;
A
#
# COMPACT_ATOMS: atom_id res chain seq x y z
N MET A 1 -45.24 -12.32 1.61
CA MET A 1 -44.13 -11.44 2.04
C MET A 1 -42.86 -12.01 1.43
N PRO A 2 -42.00 -11.18 0.79
CA PRO A 2 -40.87 -11.66 0.03
C PRO A 2 -39.74 -12.10 0.97
N ASN A 3 -39.14 -13.26 0.69
CA ASN A 3 -37.90 -13.70 1.31
C ASN A 3 -36.75 -12.96 0.63
N ASP A 4 -36.35 -11.83 1.20
CA ASP A 4 -35.11 -11.14 0.83
C ASP A 4 -33.92 -11.88 1.47
N ASN A 5 -33.50 -12.97 0.81
CA ASN A 5 -32.19 -13.57 1.03
C ASN A 5 -31.16 -12.66 0.35
N GLU A 6 -30.57 -11.75 1.11
CA GLU A 6 -29.38 -11.02 0.69
C GLU A 6 -28.23 -12.03 0.50
N ASN A 7 -27.94 -12.32 -0.77
CA ASN A 7 -26.74 -13.00 -1.20
C ASN A 7 -25.53 -12.13 -0.81
N ILE A 8 -24.91 -12.44 0.33
CA ILE A 8 -23.55 -12.00 0.63
C ILE A 8 -22.64 -12.68 -0.40
N PRO A 9 -21.92 -11.94 -1.26
CA PRO A 9 -20.96 -12.54 -2.17
C PRO A 9 -19.84 -13.14 -1.32
N MET A 10 -19.84 -14.47 -1.20
CA MET A 10 -18.67 -15.21 -0.74
C MET A 10 -17.52 -14.92 -1.71
N PRO A 11 -16.30 -14.63 -1.23
CA PRO A 11 -15.14 -14.58 -2.11
C PRO A 11 -15.04 -15.94 -2.81
N ASN A 12 -15.10 -15.88 -4.13
CA ASN A 12 -15.08 -17.04 -5.00
C ASN A 12 -13.64 -17.58 -5.05
N ASP A 13 -13.22 -18.27 -3.99
CA ASP A 13 -11.99 -19.10 -3.96
C ASP A 13 -12.24 -20.42 -4.71
N GLY A 14 -12.72 -20.32 -5.96
CA GLY A 14 -12.70 -21.45 -6.87
C GLY A 14 -11.25 -21.84 -7.13
N PRO A 15 -10.90 -23.14 -7.16
CA PRO A 15 -9.55 -23.56 -7.51
C PRO A 15 -9.23 -23.00 -8.89
N ALA A 16 -8.16 -22.22 -8.98
CA ALA A 16 -7.66 -21.70 -10.24
C ALA A 16 -7.51 -22.87 -11.23
N PRO A 17 -7.83 -22.69 -12.53
CA PRO A 17 -7.67 -23.75 -13.51
C PRO A 17 -6.21 -24.22 -13.48
N GLU A 18 -6.01 -25.48 -13.07
CA GLU A 18 -4.70 -26.10 -13.01
C GLU A 18 -4.15 -26.18 -14.44
N LEU A 19 -3.29 -25.22 -14.78
CA LEU A 19 -2.48 -25.31 -15.98
C LEU A 19 -1.68 -26.63 -15.92
N PRO A 20 -1.59 -27.39 -17.03
CA PRO A 20 -0.90 -28.66 -17.02
C PRO A 20 0.54 -28.45 -16.55
N VAL A 21 0.90 -29.15 -15.47
CA VAL A 21 2.24 -29.10 -14.87
C VAL A 21 3.22 -29.64 -15.93
N ARG A 22 3.87 -28.73 -16.66
CA ARG A 22 4.98 -29.10 -17.55
C ARG A 22 6.09 -29.65 -16.66
N SER A 23 6.34 -30.95 -16.76
CA SER A 23 7.49 -31.60 -16.15
C SER A 23 8.77 -31.09 -16.82
N PHE A 24 9.81 -30.84 -16.02
CA PHE A 24 11.13 -30.49 -16.53
C PHE A 24 11.83 -31.76 -17.01
N THR A 25 12.52 -31.69 -18.15
CA THR A 25 13.34 -32.81 -18.60
C THR A 25 14.58 -32.95 -17.71
N PRO A 26 15.22 -34.14 -17.63
CA PRO A 26 16.43 -34.34 -16.82
C PRO A 26 17.54 -33.32 -17.10
N GLU A 27 17.66 -32.86 -18.35
CA GLU A 27 18.65 -31.88 -18.81
C GLU A 27 18.34 -30.45 -18.35
N GLN A 28 17.07 -30.16 -18.04
CA GLN A 28 16.64 -28.88 -17.49
C GLN A 28 16.78 -28.81 -15.96
N MET A 29 17.04 -29.95 -15.30
CA MET A 29 17.12 -30.00 -13.85
C MET A 29 18.51 -29.56 -13.35
N VAL A 30 18.53 -28.79 -12.27
CA VAL A 30 19.76 -28.30 -11.64
C VAL A 30 20.16 -29.26 -10.53
N ARG A 31 21.41 -29.73 -10.52
CA ARG A 31 21.94 -30.57 -9.43
C ARG A 31 22.41 -29.69 -8.27
N CYS A 32 21.98 -30.04 -7.05
CA CYS A 32 22.48 -29.38 -5.85
C CYS A 32 23.93 -29.78 -5.59
N GLU A 33 24.83 -28.82 -5.41
CA GLU A 33 26.24 -29.10 -5.15
C GLU A 33 26.47 -29.74 -3.77
N SER A 34 25.58 -29.49 -2.80
CA SER A 34 25.72 -30.05 -1.45
C SER A 34 25.23 -31.50 -1.33
N CYS A 35 24.11 -31.87 -1.96
CA CYS A 35 23.51 -33.20 -1.81
C CYS A 35 23.42 -34.00 -3.12
N LEU A 36 23.86 -33.41 -4.24
CA LEU A 36 23.90 -33.99 -5.58
C LEU A 36 22.55 -34.40 -6.18
N ARG A 37 21.44 -34.13 -5.46
CA ARG A 37 20.08 -34.39 -5.95
C ARG A 37 19.67 -33.34 -6.96
N ALA A 38 18.95 -33.78 -7.98
CA ALA A 38 18.46 -32.92 -9.04
C ALA A 38 17.18 -32.21 -8.60
N ASN A 39 17.06 -30.94 -8.95
CA ASN A 39 16.00 -30.03 -8.53
C ASN A 39 15.40 -29.33 -9.76
N PRO A 40 14.11 -28.95 -9.71
CA PRO A 40 13.52 -28.09 -10.73
C PRO A 40 14.30 -26.77 -10.87
N PRO A 41 14.51 -26.24 -12.09
CA PRO A 41 15.27 -25.01 -12.32
C PRO A 41 14.57 -23.75 -11.81
N THR A 42 13.30 -23.86 -11.39
CA THR A 42 12.49 -22.74 -10.89
C THR A 42 12.77 -22.37 -9.43
N ARG A 43 13.57 -23.17 -8.69
CA ARG A 43 13.85 -22.95 -7.27
C ARG A 43 15.22 -22.29 -7.05
N ALA A 44 15.28 -21.40 -6.06
CA ALA A 44 16.54 -20.87 -5.55
C ALA A 44 17.26 -21.83 -4.59
N ASN A 45 16.49 -22.63 -3.83
CA ASN A 45 17.00 -23.55 -2.81
C ASN A 45 16.63 -25.00 -3.12
N CYS A 46 17.54 -25.92 -2.77
CA CYS A 46 17.36 -27.36 -2.93
C CYS A 46 16.14 -27.85 -2.12
N LEU A 47 15.26 -28.62 -2.77
CA LEU A 47 14.09 -29.25 -2.15
C LEU A 47 14.47 -30.20 -1.00
N TYR A 48 15.66 -30.79 -1.05
CA TYR A 48 16.04 -31.89 -0.16
C TYR A 48 16.89 -31.46 1.04
N CYS A 49 17.78 -30.49 0.86
CA CYS A 49 18.71 -30.07 1.92
C CYS A 49 18.69 -28.57 2.23
N GLY A 50 17.89 -27.78 1.50
CA GLY A 50 17.78 -26.33 1.71
C GLY A 50 18.96 -25.50 1.20
N SER A 51 20.07 -26.10 0.80
CA SER A 51 21.23 -25.39 0.23
C SER A 51 20.85 -24.61 -1.04
N ALA A 52 21.44 -23.43 -1.22
CA ALA A 52 21.28 -22.63 -2.44
C ALA A 52 21.74 -23.42 -3.69
N LEU A 53 20.99 -23.30 -4.78
CA LEU A 53 21.32 -23.92 -6.06
C LEU A 53 22.15 -22.95 -6.91
N SER A 54 23.18 -23.44 -7.60
CA SER A 54 24.01 -22.59 -8.45
C SER A 54 23.22 -22.06 -9.64
N ALA A 55 23.29 -20.73 -9.80
CA ALA A 55 22.63 -19.97 -10.85
C ALA A 55 23.27 -20.25 -12.23
N GLN A 56 22.95 -21.39 -12.84
CA GLN A 56 23.23 -21.56 -14.27
C GLN A 56 22.35 -20.58 -15.05
N SER A 57 22.91 -19.87 -16.03
CA SER A 57 22.25 -18.77 -16.76
C SER A 57 20.90 -19.16 -17.39
N ALA A 58 20.74 -20.43 -17.80
CA ALA A 58 19.50 -20.97 -18.33
C ALA A 58 18.41 -21.18 -17.26
N ALA A 59 18.80 -21.50 -16.02
CA ALA A 59 17.86 -21.67 -14.89
C ALA A 59 17.32 -20.32 -14.40
N HIS A 60 18.13 -19.26 -14.49
CA HIS A 60 17.75 -17.91 -14.02
C HIS A 60 16.51 -17.34 -14.74
N VAL A 61 16.30 -17.70 -16.02
CA VAL A 61 15.14 -17.28 -16.81
C VAL A 61 13.84 -17.95 -16.32
N LEU A 62 13.96 -19.14 -15.71
CA LEU A 62 12.83 -19.93 -15.21
C LEU A 62 12.55 -19.69 -13.72
N GLN A 63 13.47 -19.05 -12.99
CA GLN A 63 13.25 -18.70 -11.59
C GLN A 63 12.05 -17.77 -11.46
N LYS A 64 11.20 -18.06 -10.48
CA LYS A 64 10.05 -17.22 -10.12
C LYS A 64 10.27 -16.65 -8.73
N PRO A 65 9.97 -15.36 -8.51
CA PRO A 65 10.07 -14.75 -7.20
C PRO A 65 9.08 -15.40 -6.22
N ALA A 66 9.50 -15.52 -4.97
CA ALA A 66 8.66 -16.06 -3.90
C ALA A 66 7.71 -14.98 -3.34
N LEU A 67 6.75 -14.56 -4.15
CA LEU A 67 5.76 -13.55 -3.76
C LEU A 67 4.74 -14.11 -2.76
N ARG A 68 4.68 -13.48 -1.59
CA ARG A 68 3.66 -13.71 -0.55
C ARG A 68 3.21 -12.38 0.04
N PRO A 69 2.00 -12.31 0.62
CA PRO A 69 1.64 -11.21 1.51
C PRO A 69 2.66 -11.12 2.66
N LEU A 70 3.09 -9.90 2.94
CA LEU A 70 3.96 -9.56 4.06
C LEU A 70 3.10 -9.13 5.24
N GLU A 71 3.51 -9.54 6.43
CA GLU A 71 2.86 -9.13 7.68
C GLU A 71 3.07 -7.63 7.94
N LYS A 72 2.28 -7.05 8.83
CA LYS A 72 2.29 -5.62 9.12
C LYS A 72 3.65 -5.09 9.58
N TRP A 73 4.37 -5.89 10.37
CA TRP A 73 5.68 -5.54 10.93
C TRP A 73 6.85 -5.93 10.01
N GLU A 74 6.58 -6.65 8.91
CA GLU A 74 7.63 -7.06 7.99
C GLU A 74 7.96 -5.91 7.01
N HIS A 75 9.24 -5.58 6.93
CA HIS A 75 9.77 -4.72 5.89
C HIS A 75 10.00 -5.52 4.60
N GLY A 76 9.69 -4.92 3.47
CA GLY A 76 9.90 -5.49 2.15
C GLY A 76 10.60 -4.54 1.19
N TYR A 77 10.80 -5.03 -0.03
CA TYR A 77 11.38 -4.33 -1.16
C TYR A 77 10.30 -4.15 -2.22
N ASN A 78 10.01 -2.91 -2.59
CA ASN A 78 8.99 -2.57 -3.57
C ASN A 78 9.62 -2.42 -4.94
N ASN A 79 9.12 -3.13 -5.95
CA ASN A 79 9.45 -2.90 -7.35
C ASN A 79 8.48 -1.86 -7.92
N ILE A 80 8.94 -0.63 -8.06
CA ILE A 80 8.16 0.50 -8.55
C ILE A 80 8.32 0.59 -10.07
N LEU A 81 7.23 0.49 -10.84
CA LEU A 81 7.22 0.81 -12.26
C LEU A 81 7.53 2.29 -12.44
N THR A 82 8.43 2.63 -13.36
CA THR A 82 8.73 4.03 -13.71
C THR A 82 8.20 4.32 -15.12
N PRO A 83 7.25 5.25 -15.29
CA PRO A 83 6.78 5.68 -16.60
C PRO A 83 7.85 6.42 -17.41
N PRO A 84 7.69 6.52 -18.75
CA PRO A 84 6.65 5.84 -19.53
C PRO A 84 6.94 4.35 -19.62
N ALA A 85 5.88 3.54 -19.51
CA ALA A 85 5.98 2.14 -19.89
C ALA A 85 6.00 2.03 -21.43
N ALA A 86 6.80 1.11 -21.97
CA ALA A 86 6.73 0.80 -23.39
C ALA A 86 5.29 0.39 -23.79
N ASN A 87 4.94 0.51 -25.08
CA ASN A 87 3.66 0.01 -25.60
C ASN A 87 3.60 -1.52 -25.46
N LEU A 88 3.12 -1.98 -24.31
CA LEU A 88 3.06 -3.40 -23.97
C LEU A 88 2.02 -4.09 -24.83
N THR A 89 2.43 -5.16 -25.51
CA THR A 89 1.49 -6.05 -26.19
C THR A 89 0.65 -6.81 -25.17
N GLU A 90 -0.49 -7.32 -25.61
CA GLU A 90 -1.38 -8.13 -24.79
C GLU A 90 -0.68 -9.38 -24.21
N SER A 91 0.19 -10.02 -25.01
CA SER A 91 1.02 -11.15 -24.57
C SER A 91 2.00 -10.75 -23.48
N CYS A 92 2.63 -9.58 -23.61
CA CYS A 92 3.59 -9.10 -22.62
C CYS A 92 2.90 -8.81 -21.27
N LEU A 93 1.72 -8.19 -21.30
CA LEU A 93 0.90 -7.97 -20.11
C LEU A 93 0.53 -9.29 -19.42
N ALA A 94 0.11 -10.32 -20.17
CA ALA A 94 -0.22 -11.62 -19.62
C ALA A 94 1.00 -12.32 -19.00
N GLU A 95 2.17 -12.22 -19.64
CA GLU A 95 3.42 -12.76 -19.10
C GLU A 95 3.84 -12.09 -17.79
N ILE A 96 3.76 -10.75 -17.73
CA ILE A 96 4.06 -9.98 -16.52
C ILE A 96 3.08 -10.34 -15.41
N ALA A 97 1.78 -10.37 -15.71
CA ALA A 97 0.73 -10.71 -14.76
C ALA A 97 0.97 -12.11 -14.15
N ASN A 98 1.20 -13.12 -14.98
CA ASN A 98 1.53 -14.48 -14.53
C ASN A 98 2.84 -14.54 -13.71
N PHE A 99 3.85 -13.75 -14.09
CA PHE A 99 5.11 -13.72 -13.36
C PHE A 99 4.98 -13.08 -11.97
N LEU A 100 4.19 -12.00 -11.87
CA LEU A 100 3.94 -11.26 -10.63
C LEU A 100 2.78 -11.82 -9.79
N ARG A 101 2.07 -12.85 -10.31
CA ARG A 101 0.85 -13.41 -9.70
C ARG A 101 -0.24 -12.34 -9.51
N LEU A 102 -0.38 -11.49 -10.51
CA LEU A 102 -1.43 -10.47 -10.61
C LEU A 102 -2.40 -10.85 -11.71
N GLU A 103 -3.60 -10.28 -11.67
CA GLU A 103 -4.51 -10.33 -12.81
C GLU A 103 -4.01 -9.40 -13.92
N LYS A 104 -4.32 -9.75 -15.17
CA LYS A 104 -3.87 -8.95 -16.33
C LYS A 104 -4.43 -7.53 -16.27
N GLU A 105 -5.69 -7.38 -15.86
CA GLU A 105 -6.38 -6.10 -15.71
C GLU A 105 -5.73 -5.24 -14.62
N GLU A 106 -5.13 -5.87 -13.59
CA GLU A 106 -4.39 -5.16 -12.54
C GLU A 106 -3.10 -4.56 -13.08
N VAL A 107 -2.31 -5.35 -13.81
CA VAL A 107 -1.08 -4.86 -14.47
C VAL A 107 -1.42 -3.76 -15.46
N GLN A 108 -2.48 -3.92 -16.25
CA GLN A 108 -2.93 -2.92 -17.20
C GLN A 108 -3.32 -1.60 -16.49
N ARG A 109 -4.04 -1.66 -15.36
CA ARG A 109 -4.38 -0.47 -14.56
C ARG A 109 -3.14 0.24 -14.00
N ILE A 110 -2.13 -0.52 -13.56
CA ILE A 110 -0.87 0.04 -13.05
C ILE A 110 -0.13 0.77 -14.17
N VAL A 111 0.04 0.12 -15.33
CA VAL A 111 0.72 0.67 -16.49
C VAL A 111 0.01 1.91 -17.03
N ALA A 112 -1.33 1.88 -17.13
CA ALA A 112 -2.13 2.99 -17.64
C ALA A 112 -2.22 4.21 -16.71
N SER A 113 -1.70 4.11 -15.48
CA SER A 113 -1.73 5.24 -14.53
C SER A 113 -0.73 6.35 -14.87
N GLU A 114 0.27 6.06 -15.72
CA GLU A 114 1.34 6.97 -16.12
C GLU A 114 2.08 7.65 -14.97
N ILE A 115 1.99 7.09 -13.76
CA ILE A 115 2.75 7.53 -12.59
C ILE A 115 3.51 6.36 -11.97
N PRO A 116 4.60 6.62 -11.22
CA PRO A 116 5.29 5.56 -10.51
C PRO A 116 4.41 4.84 -9.48
N LEU A 117 4.20 3.54 -9.68
CA LEU A 117 3.36 2.67 -8.84
C LEU A 117 4.06 1.32 -8.60
N PRO A 118 3.79 0.65 -7.47
CA PRO A 118 4.35 -0.66 -7.18
C PRO A 118 3.76 -1.75 -8.09
N LEU A 119 4.63 -2.60 -8.65
CA LEU A 119 4.29 -3.83 -9.38
C LEU A 119 4.36 -5.07 -8.47
N ALA A 120 5.26 -5.04 -7.49
CA ALA A 120 5.41 -6.12 -6.52
C ALA A 120 6.06 -5.60 -5.24
N ARG A 121 5.88 -6.36 -4.16
CA ARG A 121 6.56 -6.17 -2.88
C ARG A 121 7.09 -7.52 -2.41
N SER A 122 8.42 -7.64 -2.33
CA SER A 122 9.13 -8.87 -1.98
C SER A 122 9.67 -8.81 -0.55
N SER A 123 9.84 -9.96 0.10
CA SER A 123 10.39 -10.05 1.47
C SER A 123 11.89 -9.87 1.55
N ASN A 124 12.60 -10.08 0.44
CA ASN A 124 14.06 -10.02 0.35
C ASN A 124 14.49 -9.29 -0.94
N LYS A 125 15.77 -8.93 -0.98
CA LYS A 125 16.32 -8.11 -2.05
C LYS A 125 16.51 -8.91 -3.33
N GLU A 126 16.88 -10.18 -3.21
CA GLU A 126 17.15 -11.10 -4.32
C GLU A 126 15.91 -11.30 -5.19
N ASP A 127 14.74 -11.50 -4.58
CA ASP A 127 13.46 -11.60 -5.28
C ASP A 127 13.10 -10.28 -5.98
N ALA A 128 13.39 -9.13 -5.34
CA ALA A 128 13.15 -7.82 -5.95
C ALA A 128 14.08 -7.57 -7.15
N GLU A 129 15.34 -7.99 -7.08
CA GLU A 129 16.31 -7.93 -8.18
C GLU A 129 15.90 -8.83 -9.35
N LEU A 130 15.41 -10.05 -9.05
CA LEU A 130 14.85 -10.96 -10.06
C LEU A 130 13.65 -10.33 -10.79
N ILE A 131 12.75 -9.68 -10.05
CA ILE A 131 11.61 -8.96 -10.64
C ILE A 131 12.08 -7.81 -11.52
N GLN A 132 13.01 -6.98 -11.03
CA GLN A 132 13.54 -5.85 -11.79
C GLN A 132 14.22 -6.32 -13.08
N GLN A 133 14.98 -7.41 -13.04
CA GLN A 133 15.60 -8.01 -14.22
C GLN A 133 14.54 -8.48 -15.23
N ARG A 134 13.47 -9.14 -14.77
CA ARG A 134 12.36 -9.57 -15.64
C ARG A 134 11.64 -8.38 -16.28
N MET A 135 11.42 -7.30 -15.54
CA MET A 135 10.82 -6.07 -16.06
C MET A 135 11.71 -5.43 -17.14
N ARG A 136 13.03 -5.39 -16.95
CA ARG A 136 13.96 -4.89 -17.98
C ARG A 136 13.89 -5.71 -19.28
N THR A 137 13.80 -7.03 -19.20
CA THR A 137 13.62 -7.90 -20.39
C THR A 137 12.30 -7.60 -21.12
N ALA A 138 11.26 -7.24 -20.36
CA ALA A 138 9.98 -6.77 -20.90
C ALA A 138 10.00 -5.29 -21.34
N GLN A 139 11.17 -4.65 -21.36
CA GLN A 139 11.35 -3.23 -21.68
C GLN A 139 10.59 -2.27 -20.74
N LEU A 140 10.37 -2.71 -19.50
CA LEU A 140 9.81 -1.90 -18.43
C LEU A 140 10.90 -1.41 -17.50
N ALA A 141 10.99 -0.09 -17.37
CA ALA A 141 11.83 0.53 -16.38
C ALA A 141 11.18 0.38 -14.99
N SER A 142 11.98 -0.03 -14.01
CA SER A 142 11.52 -0.17 -12.62
C SER A 142 12.64 0.12 -11.64
N LEU A 143 12.27 0.62 -10.47
CA LEU A 143 13.14 0.96 -9.35
C LEU A 143 12.83 0.07 -8.16
N ILE A 144 13.86 -0.41 -7.46
CA ILE A 144 13.69 -1.12 -6.19
C ILE A 144 13.76 -0.10 -5.05
N VAL A 145 12.72 -0.05 -4.21
CA VAL A 145 12.66 0.84 -3.04
C VAL A 145 12.36 0.01 -1.79
N ALA A 146 13.28 -0.01 -0.85
CA ALA A 146 13.07 -0.68 0.44
C ALA A 146 12.08 0.10 1.30
N ASP A 147 11.22 -0.59 2.05
CA ASP A 147 10.31 0.05 3.01
C ASP A 147 11.05 0.87 4.05
N ALA A 148 12.25 0.45 4.45
CA ALA A 148 13.11 1.20 5.37
C ALA A 148 13.50 2.57 4.80
N SER A 149 13.68 2.69 3.49
CA SER A 149 13.99 3.95 2.80
C SER A 149 12.76 4.85 2.65
N LEU A 150 11.56 4.29 2.70
CA LEU A 150 10.32 5.06 2.64
C LEU A 150 10.00 5.78 3.96
N GLY A 151 10.61 5.43 5.09
CA GLY A 151 10.29 6.05 6.38
C GLY A 151 8.82 5.86 6.75
N LEU A 152 8.40 4.60 6.88
CA LEU A 152 7.00 4.22 7.18
C LEU A 152 6.57 4.50 8.63
N ASP A 153 7.34 5.31 9.37
CA ASP A 153 6.98 5.77 10.70
C ASP A 153 5.66 6.56 10.68
N PRO A 154 4.88 6.50 11.78
CA PRO A 154 3.61 7.20 11.87
C PRO A 154 3.77 8.70 11.63
N SER A 155 2.90 9.25 10.78
CA SER A 155 2.84 10.69 10.53
C SER A 155 2.47 11.46 11.79
N LEU A 156 3.04 12.66 11.95
CA LEU A 156 2.73 13.57 13.05
C LEU A 156 1.36 14.19 12.80
N LYS A 157 0.35 13.75 13.56
CA LYS A 157 -1.02 14.28 13.44
C LYS A 157 -1.10 15.71 13.97
N LEU A 158 -1.48 16.64 13.09
CA LEU A 158 -1.69 18.03 13.43
C LEU A 158 -3.16 18.29 13.77
N ARG A 159 -3.37 19.17 14.75
CA ARG A 159 -4.68 19.61 15.25
C ARG A 159 -4.97 21.06 14.93
N ALA A 160 -3.94 21.88 14.82
CA ALA A 160 -4.07 23.27 14.42
C ALA A 160 -2.78 23.73 13.75
N LEU A 161 -2.91 24.81 12.99
CA LEU A 161 -1.80 25.52 12.38
C LEU A 161 -1.89 27.00 12.71
N GLU A 162 -0.75 27.69 12.67
CA GLU A 162 -0.69 29.13 12.67
C GLU A 162 0.33 29.57 11.62
N PHE A 163 -0.12 30.42 10.70
CA PHE A 163 0.73 30.96 9.64
C PHE A 163 1.54 32.15 10.17
N ARG A 164 2.86 32.10 9.97
CA ARG A 164 3.79 33.18 10.28
C ARG A 164 4.55 33.58 9.01
N ASP A 165 5.26 34.70 9.06
CA ASP A 165 5.99 35.20 7.90
C ASP A 165 7.16 34.29 7.52
N GLU A 166 7.86 33.73 8.52
CA GLU A 166 9.03 32.86 8.32
C GLU A 166 8.65 31.37 8.12
N GLY A 167 7.43 30.98 8.45
CA GLY A 167 7.03 29.58 8.37
C GLY A 167 5.67 29.26 8.97
N LEU A 168 5.51 27.99 9.31
CA LEU A 168 4.32 27.42 9.91
C LEU A 168 4.59 27.02 11.36
N HIS A 169 3.69 27.39 12.26
CA HIS A 169 3.63 26.82 13.59
C HIS A 169 2.59 25.69 13.61
N ALA A 170 3.04 24.46 13.84
CA ALA A 170 2.21 23.27 13.81
C ALA A 170 1.98 22.72 15.22
N TYR A 171 0.71 22.46 15.55
CA TYR A 171 0.30 22.00 16.88
C TYR A 171 -0.28 20.60 16.81
N GLN A 172 0.25 19.67 17.61
CA GLN A 172 -0.30 18.31 17.76
C GLN A 172 -1.40 18.24 18.84
N SER A 173 -1.41 19.20 19.75
CA SER A 173 -2.48 19.42 20.73
C SER A 173 -2.50 20.90 21.13
N PRO A 174 -3.61 21.41 21.68
CA PRO A 174 -3.70 22.80 22.11
C PRO A 174 -2.67 23.21 23.18
N GLN A 175 -2.18 22.25 23.98
CA GLN A 175 -1.24 22.49 25.08
C GLN A 175 0.23 22.20 24.69
N ALA A 176 0.48 21.59 23.53
CA ALA A 176 1.83 21.31 23.07
C ALA A 176 2.55 22.58 22.59
N GLN A 177 3.87 22.64 22.78
CA GLN A 177 4.67 23.67 22.11
C GLN A 177 4.57 23.49 20.59
N PRO A 178 4.41 24.58 19.82
CA PRO A 178 4.34 24.48 18.38
C PRO A 178 5.67 24.01 17.81
N GLN A 179 5.60 23.10 16.85
CA GLN A 179 6.72 22.81 15.98
C GLN A 179 6.80 23.89 14.90
N LYS A 180 7.95 24.55 14.80
CA LYS A 180 8.20 25.58 13.78
C LYS A 180 8.77 24.93 12.53
N ILE A 181 8.16 25.21 11.39
CA ILE A 181 8.55 24.64 10.10
C ILE A 181 8.73 25.82 9.12
N PRO A 182 9.97 26.19 8.78
CA PRO A 182 10.26 27.19 7.76
C PRO A 182 9.52 26.94 6.45
N TRP A 183 9.13 28.01 5.75
CA TRP A 183 8.47 27.87 4.45
C TRP A 183 9.34 27.16 3.42
N ASP A 184 10.64 27.44 3.44
CA ASP A 184 11.64 26.87 2.51
C ASP A 184 11.87 25.37 2.70
N ASP A 185 11.42 24.80 3.82
CA ASP A 185 11.58 23.37 4.08
C ASP A 185 10.50 22.53 3.41
N PHE A 186 9.33 23.10 3.06
CA PHE A 186 8.24 22.33 2.48
C PHE A 186 8.51 21.98 1.02
N VAL A 187 8.38 20.69 0.69
CA VAL A 187 8.69 20.19 -0.66
C VAL A 187 7.52 19.50 -1.35
N LEU A 188 6.62 18.87 -0.60
CA LEU A 188 5.52 18.08 -1.15
C LEU A 188 4.27 18.15 -0.28
N ILE A 189 3.12 18.30 -0.94
CA ILE A 189 1.79 18.11 -0.38
C ILE A 189 1.17 16.89 -1.06
N VAL A 190 0.74 15.89 -0.29
CA VAL A 190 -0.04 14.76 -0.81
C VAL A 190 -1.43 14.77 -0.20
N SER A 191 -2.46 14.72 -1.04
CA SER A 191 -3.86 14.67 -0.60
C SER A 191 -4.51 13.34 -0.94
N GLY A 192 -5.44 12.91 -0.10
CA GLY A 192 -6.14 11.65 -0.25
C GLY A 192 -7.39 11.54 0.60
N ARG A 193 -8.10 10.42 0.46
CA ARG A 193 -9.23 10.05 1.31
C ARG A 193 -8.94 8.76 2.06
N LEU A 194 -9.05 8.79 3.37
CA LEU A 194 -9.02 7.61 4.21
C LEU A 194 -10.42 7.05 4.36
N MET A 195 -10.59 5.79 3.99
CA MET A 195 -11.83 5.04 4.16
C MET A 195 -11.59 3.99 5.23
N ARG A 196 -12.48 3.96 6.21
CA ARG A 196 -12.52 2.91 7.23
C ARG A 196 -13.90 2.28 7.25
N LYS A 197 -13.96 0.97 7.08
CA LYS A 197 -15.15 0.15 7.28
C LYS A 197 -14.95 -0.67 8.53
N ARG A 198 -15.88 -0.60 9.48
CA ARG A 198 -15.88 -1.45 10.68
C ARG A 198 -17.18 -2.23 10.73
N VAL A 199 -17.08 -3.55 10.80
CA VAL A 199 -18.21 -4.46 10.92
C VAL A 199 -18.14 -5.12 12.28
N GLU A 200 -19.16 -4.95 13.11
CA GLU A 200 -19.29 -5.62 14.40
C GLU A 200 -20.33 -6.73 14.28
N LEU A 201 -19.94 -7.96 14.55
CA LEU A 201 -20.82 -9.13 14.51
C LEU A 201 -20.96 -9.69 15.92
N GLN A 202 -22.18 -9.94 16.36
CA GLN A 202 -22.46 -10.65 17.59
C GLN A 202 -23.09 -12.00 17.25
N GLU A 203 -22.45 -13.10 17.66
CA GLU A 203 -22.89 -14.47 17.34
C GLU A 203 -23.25 -15.26 18.60
N GLU A 204 -24.34 -16.04 18.54
CA GLU A 204 -24.67 -17.08 19.51
C GLU A 204 -24.14 -18.42 19.00
N ARG A 205 -23.19 -19.03 19.71
CA ARG A 205 -22.71 -20.38 19.39
C ARG A 205 -23.79 -21.42 19.69
N LYS A 206 -24.27 -22.13 18.66
CA LYS A 206 -25.06 -23.36 18.82
C LYS A 206 -24.27 -24.58 18.36
N ARG A 207 -24.74 -25.78 18.72
CA ARG A 207 -24.04 -27.05 18.41
C ARG A 207 -23.89 -27.34 16.91
N SER A 208 -24.78 -26.82 16.07
CA SER A 208 -24.76 -27.07 14.61
C SER A 208 -24.18 -25.90 13.82
N GLU A 209 -24.65 -24.68 14.08
CA GLU A 209 -24.24 -23.47 13.36
C GLU A 209 -24.26 -22.24 14.29
N ASN A 210 -23.33 -21.33 14.09
CA ASN A 210 -23.36 -20.04 14.78
C ASN A 210 -24.53 -19.23 14.23
N ARG A 211 -25.34 -18.64 15.12
CA ARG A 211 -26.41 -17.73 14.73
C ARG A 211 -25.93 -16.30 14.94
N VAL A 212 -25.87 -15.51 13.86
CA VAL A 212 -25.69 -14.07 13.97
C VAL A 212 -26.91 -13.47 14.69
N LEU A 213 -26.67 -12.79 15.80
CA LEU A 213 -27.67 -12.07 16.59
C LEU A 213 -27.80 -10.62 16.12
N GLU A 214 -26.66 -9.98 15.86
CA GLU A 214 -26.57 -8.57 15.51
C GLU A 214 -25.36 -8.35 14.60
N ALA A 215 -25.50 -7.42 13.66
CA ALA A 215 -24.47 -7.06 12.69
C ALA A 215 -24.54 -5.56 12.42
N ASP A 216 -23.61 -4.80 13.00
CA ASP A 216 -23.49 -3.36 12.80
C ASP A 216 -22.39 -3.04 11.80
N GLN A 217 -22.64 -2.05 10.94
CA GLN A 217 -21.66 -1.57 9.97
C GLN A 217 -21.46 -0.06 10.11
N PHE A 218 -20.20 0.34 10.30
CA PHE A 218 -19.78 1.72 10.38
C PHE A 218 -18.86 2.06 9.22
N PHE A 219 -19.13 3.20 8.59
CA PHE A 219 -18.31 3.73 7.51
C PHE A 219 -17.79 5.10 7.92
N ALA A 220 -16.49 5.32 7.79
CA ALA A 220 -15.86 6.61 7.93
C ALA A 220 -15.09 6.94 6.66
N ASP A 221 -15.23 8.17 6.22
CA ASP A 221 -14.56 8.72 5.04
C ASP A 221 -14.02 10.10 5.40
N GLU A 222 -12.70 10.24 5.38
CA GLU A 222 -12.00 11.41 5.87
C GLU A 222 -11.02 11.95 4.82
N ASN A 223 -11.08 13.26 4.55
CA ASN A 223 -10.06 13.91 3.72
C ASN A 223 -8.78 14.09 4.54
N VAL A 224 -7.64 13.76 3.94
CA VAL A 224 -6.34 13.90 4.57
C VAL A 224 -5.36 14.62 3.65
N ILE A 225 -4.47 15.39 4.27
CA ILE A 225 -3.30 15.99 3.66
C ILE A 225 -2.07 15.53 4.44
N GLU A 226 -1.01 15.15 3.74
CA GLU A 226 0.34 15.07 4.29
C GLU A 226 1.21 16.18 3.72
N LEU A 227 1.81 16.94 4.62
CA LEU A 227 2.82 17.93 4.31
C LEU A 227 4.19 17.32 4.60
N PHE A 228 5.08 17.38 3.62
CA PHE A 228 6.45 16.92 3.73
C PHE A 228 7.40 18.12 3.77
N ALA A 229 8.27 18.11 4.77
CA ALA A 229 9.37 19.04 4.90
C ALA A 229 10.70 18.28 4.77
N SER A 230 11.69 18.88 4.11
CA SER A 230 12.99 18.29 3.78
C SER A 230 13.78 17.86 5.02
N ASN A 231 13.61 18.56 6.15
CA ASN A 231 14.30 18.32 7.41
C ASN A 231 13.47 17.56 8.46
N ALA A 232 12.26 17.11 8.10
CA ALA A 232 11.38 16.41 9.04
C ALA A 232 11.61 14.90 8.99
N ALA A 233 11.65 14.26 10.17
CA ALA A 233 11.77 12.80 10.29
C ALA A 233 10.50 12.06 9.83
N ALA A 234 9.34 12.71 9.95
CA ALA A 234 8.04 12.21 9.54
C ALA A 234 7.21 13.37 8.97
N PRO A 235 6.26 13.11 8.06
CA PRO A 235 5.40 14.17 7.56
C PRO A 235 4.43 14.64 8.65
N TYR A 236 3.79 15.75 8.33
CA TYR A 236 2.68 16.28 9.11
C TYR A 236 1.37 15.89 8.47
N ARG A 237 0.51 15.17 9.20
CA ARG A 237 -0.80 14.73 8.71
C ARG A 237 -1.90 15.61 9.26
N ILE A 238 -2.69 16.17 8.36
CA ILE A 238 -3.91 16.93 8.66
C ILE A 238 -5.10 16.09 8.22
N ALA A 239 -5.99 15.81 9.16
CA ALA A 239 -7.18 14.99 8.93
C ALA A 239 -8.44 15.81 9.21
N SER A 240 -9.35 15.89 8.24
CA SER A 240 -10.43 16.88 8.22
C SER A 240 -11.39 16.79 9.41
N GLY A 241 -11.61 15.59 9.97
CA GLY A 241 -12.52 15.39 11.10
C GLY A 241 -11.93 15.81 12.45
N SER A 242 -10.66 16.20 12.47
CA SER A 242 -9.87 16.25 13.69
C SER A 242 -8.97 17.50 13.79
N PHE A 243 -9.12 18.42 12.83
CA PHE A 243 -8.29 19.61 12.64
C PHE A 243 -9.10 20.92 12.78
N ASP A 244 -8.51 21.91 13.43
CA ASP A 244 -9.04 23.26 13.55
C ASP A 244 -8.58 24.16 12.39
N PHE A 245 -9.52 24.51 11.51
CA PHE A 245 -9.31 25.38 10.35
C PHE A 245 -9.33 26.88 10.68
N SER A 246 -9.26 27.28 11.95
CA SER A 246 -9.22 28.70 12.34
C SER A 246 -8.00 29.44 11.78
N CYS A 247 -6.94 28.73 11.39
CA CYS A 247 -5.80 29.28 10.65
C CYS A 247 -6.17 29.96 9.33
N LEU A 248 -7.33 29.62 8.75
CA LEU A 248 -7.79 30.19 7.48
C LEU A 248 -8.46 31.57 7.65
N ALA A 249 -8.74 32.00 8.88
CA ALA A 249 -9.40 33.26 9.19
C ALA A 249 -10.62 33.53 8.28
N GLU A 250 -10.64 34.65 7.55
CA GLU A 250 -11.73 35.05 6.64
C GLU A 250 -11.91 34.10 5.45
N LYS A 251 -10.87 33.33 5.07
CA LYS A 251 -10.97 32.31 4.02
C LYS A 251 -11.63 31.01 4.52
N LYS A 252 -11.91 30.88 5.82
CA LYS A 252 -12.57 29.70 6.42
C LYS A 252 -14.00 29.58 5.92
N ARG A 253 -14.35 28.40 5.41
CA ARG A 253 -15.66 28.02 4.91
C ARG A 253 -16.37 27.10 5.91
N LEU A 254 -17.66 26.87 5.65
CA LEU A 254 -18.51 26.03 6.50
C LEU A 254 -18.18 24.53 6.36
N ILE A 255 -17.69 24.11 5.20
CA ILE A 255 -17.49 22.70 4.88
C ILE A 255 -16.00 22.34 5.02
N ALA A 256 -15.71 21.31 5.81
CA ALA A 256 -14.33 20.86 6.07
C ALA A 256 -13.57 20.48 4.77
N ALA A 257 -14.25 19.89 3.80
CA ALA A 257 -13.65 19.57 2.50
C ALA A 257 -13.18 20.82 1.75
N GLU A 258 -13.98 21.89 1.74
CA GLU A 258 -13.57 23.15 1.12
C GLU A 258 -12.43 23.82 1.90
N ASN A 259 -12.45 23.71 3.23
CA ASN A 259 -11.34 24.20 4.07
C ASN A 259 -10.03 23.46 3.79
N MET A 260 -10.07 22.16 3.50
CA MET A 260 -8.87 21.41 3.10
C MET A 260 -8.31 21.93 1.77
N SER A 261 -9.16 22.20 0.78
CA SER A 261 -8.74 22.81 -0.49
C SER A 261 -8.15 24.20 -0.30
N THR A 262 -8.84 25.07 0.44
CA THR A 262 -8.35 26.41 0.78
C THR A 262 -7.00 26.36 1.52
N LEU A 263 -6.83 25.39 2.42
CA LEU A 263 -5.58 25.20 3.15
C LEU A 263 -4.42 24.86 2.20
N VAL A 264 -4.63 23.94 1.25
CA VAL A 264 -3.62 23.62 0.23
C VAL A 264 -3.28 24.86 -0.60
N GLU A 265 -4.27 25.63 -1.03
CA GLU A 265 -4.07 26.86 -1.79
C GLU A 265 -3.21 27.87 -1.02
N VAL A 266 -3.52 28.12 0.26
CA VAL A 266 -2.75 29.04 1.12
C VAL A 266 -1.30 28.58 1.25
N VAL A 267 -1.04 27.29 1.43
CA VAL A 267 0.33 26.76 1.52
C VAL A 267 1.06 26.93 0.17
N ARG A 268 0.39 26.67 -0.95
CA ARG A 268 0.97 26.84 -2.30
C ARG A 268 1.24 28.30 -2.67
N GLU A 269 0.42 29.23 -2.18
CA GLU A 269 0.67 30.68 -2.30
C GLU A 269 1.94 31.10 -1.54
N ARG A 270 2.21 30.48 -0.39
CA ARG A 270 3.35 30.79 0.49
C ARG A 270 4.65 30.09 0.08
N VAL A 271 4.57 28.92 -0.55
CA VAL A 271 5.73 28.13 -0.99
C VAL A 271 5.67 27.93 -2.51
N PRO A 272 6.10 28.93 -3.31
CA PRO A 272 6.14 28.80 -4.77
C PRO A 272 7.04 27.63 -5.17
N GLY A 273 6.50 26.68 -5.94
CA GLY A 273 7.24 25.50 -6.40
C GLY A 273 7.03 24.24 -5.57
N ILE A 274 6.27 24.30 -4.46
CA ILE A 274 5.86 23.09 -3.74
C ILE A 274 5.08 22.15 -4.67
N ILE A 275 5.46 20.87 -4.67
CA ILE A 275 4.76 19.87 -5.48
C ILE A 275 3.46 19.52 -4.78
N TYR A 276 2.36 19.48 -5.55
CA TYR A 276 1.06 19.06 -5.05
C TYR A 276 0.57 17.81 -5.77
N ASP A 277 0.42 16.72 -5.02
CA ASP A 277 -0.10 15.45 -5.50
C ASP A 277 -1.51 15.18 -4.95
N GLN A 278 -2.45 15.00 -5.86
CA GLN A 278 -3.85 14.67 -5.58
C GLN A 278 -4.29 13.35 -6.24
N THR A 279 -3.34 12.59 -6.79
CA THR A 279 -3.64 11.45 -7.67
C THR A 279 -3.95 10.17 -6.90
N TYR A 280 -3.64 10.09 -5.59
CA TYR A 280 -3.88 8.91 -4.74
C TYR A 280 -5.26 8.29 -4.92
N ASN A 281 -6.32 9.11 -4.86
CA ASN A 281 -7.69 8.62 -4.94
C ASN A 281 -8.00 7.96 -6.29
N ALA A 282 -7.42 8.47 -7.38
CA ALA A 282 -7.59 7.92 -8.72
C ALA A 282 -6.84 6.60 -8.92
N VAL A 283 -5.66 6.44 -8.29
CA VAL A 283 -4.81 5.25 -8.46
C VAL A 283 -5.00 4.18 -7.40
N ARG A 284 -5.90 4.38 -6.43
CA ARG A 284 -6.15 3.45 -5.32
C ARG A 284 -6.38 2.00 -5.78
N LYS A 285 -7.20 1.81 -6.80
CA LYS A 285 -7.49 0.49 -7.38
C LYS A 285 -6.28 -0.16 -8.05
N ALA A 286 -5.33 0.64 -8.54
CA ALA A 286 -4.07 0.15 -9.10
C ALA A 286 -3.05 -0.19 -8.00
N LEU A 287 -3.15 0.43 -6.82
CA LEU A 287 -2.31 0.11 -5.66
C LEU A 287 -2.72 -1.19 -4.96
N GLU A 288 -4.02 -1.48 -4.91
CA GLU A 288 -4.60 -2.59 -4.13
C GLU A 288 -3.91 -3.96 -4.32
N PRO A 289 -3.50 -4.38 -5.53
CA PRO A 289 -2.91 -5.71 -5.70
C PRO A 289 -1.58 -5.89 -4.93
N VAL A 290 -0.82 -4.80 -4.75
CA VAL A 290 0.52 -4.83 -4.13
C VAL A 290 0.51 -4.21 -2.73
N TRP A 291 -0.16 -3.07 -2.56
CA TRP A 291 -0.38 -2.41 -1.28
C TRP A 291 -1.86 -2.47 -0.94
N ARG A 292 -2.28 -3.59 -0.37
CA ARG A 292 -3.66 -3.84 0.01
C ARG A 292 -4.12 -2.90 1.11
N SER A 293 -5.43 -2.66 1.14
CA SER A 293 -6.10 -2.11 2.31
C SER A 293 -5.91 -3.09 3.48
N GLU A 294 -5.64 -2.56 4.66
CA GLU A 294 -5.39 -3.36 5.86
C GLU A 294 -6.72 -3.86 6.43
N GLN A 295 -6.82 -5.16 6.69
CA GLN A 295 -7.96 -5.76 7.37
C GLN A 295 -7.50 -6.37 8.70
N GLN A 296 -8.15 -5.99 9.80
CA GLN A 296 -7.92 -6.52 11.13
C GLN A 296 -9.20 -7.14 11.66
N ASN A 297 -9.09 -8.35 12.22
CA ASN A 297 -10.18 -9.05 12.86
C ASN A 297 -9.86 -9.21 14.34
N GLU A 298 -10.66 -8.59 15.21
CA GLU A 298 -10.51 -8.65 16.66
C GLU A 298 -11.72 -9.35 17.29
N SER A 299 -11.47 -10.27 18.22
CA SER A 299 -12.54 -10.81 19.06
C SER A 299 -12.75 -9.86 20.24
N THR A 300 -13.98 -9.37 20.41
CA THR A 300 -14.37 -8.56 21.59
C THR A 300 -14.70 -9.42 22.81
N GLY A 301 -14.49 -10.73 22.71
CA GLY A 301 -14.70 -11.68 23.77
C GLY A 301 -16.17 -12.07 23.99
N TRP A 302 -16.41 -12.76 25.10
CA TRP A 302 -17.72 -13.25 25.47
C TRP A 302 -18.54 -12.14 26.14
N ARG A 303 -19.70 -11.81 25.58
CA ARG A 303 -20.69 -10.94 26.20
C ARG A 303 -21.81 -11.78 26.80
N ARG A 304 -22.14 -11.53 28.08
CA ARG A 304 -23.34 -12.10 28.70
C ARG A 304 -24.56 -11.35 28.19
N GLY A 305 -25.46 -12.06 27.55
CA GLY A 305 -26.79 -11.55 27.23
C GLY A 305 -27.74 -11.83 28.40
N ARG A 306 -28.86 -12.49 28.09
CA ARG A 306 -29.83 -12.98 29.09
C ARG A 306 -29.22 -14.06 29.99
N PRO A 307 -29.77 -14.30 31.20
CA PRO A 307 -29.32 -15.40 32.07
C PRO A 307 -29.18 -16.72 31.29
N GLY A 308 -28.00 -17.33 31.33
CA GLY A 308 -27.68 -18.59 30.63
C GLY A 308 -27.29 -18.46 29.15
N LYS A 309 -27.29 -17.26 28.56
CA LYS A 309 -26.89 -17.05 27.16
C LYS A 309 -25.59 -16.24 27.04
N TYR A 310 -24.67 -16.75 26.24
CA TYR A 310 -23.41 -16.10 25.91
C TYR A 310 -23.33 -15.88 24.40
N SER A 311 -22.83 -14.72 24.02
CA SER A 311 -22.53 -14.39 22.63
C SER A 311 -21.06 -14.01 22.47
N LEU A 312 -20.49 -14.34 21.32
CA LEU A 312 -19.15 -13.94 20.93
C LEU A 312 -19.26 -12.73 20.00
N GLY A 313 -18.60 -11.63 20.34
CA GLY A 313 -18.53 -10.47 19.46
C GLY A 313 -17.23 -10.46 18.65
N THR A 314 -17.30 -10.19 17.36
CA THR A 314 -16.14 -10.03 16.45
C THR A 314 -16.20 -8.67 15.78
N VAL A 315 -15.08 -7.98 15.67
CA VAL A 315 -14.95 -6.70 14.97
C VAL A 315 -13.98 -6.90 13.82
N THR A 316 -14.45 -6.61 12.61
CA THR A 316 -13.63 -6.57 11.41
C THR A 316 -13.47 -5.13 10.97
N GLU A 317 -12.25 -4.60 11.01
CA GLU A 317 -11.92 -3.27 10.51
C GLU A 317 -11.13 -3.38 9.20
N THR A 318 -11.51 -2.61 8.18
CA THR A 318 -10.80 -2.47 6.91
C THR A 318 -10.45 -1.00 6.71
N SER A 319 -9.18 -0.69 6.46
CA SER A 319 -8.68 0.69 6.31
C SER A 319 -7.63 0.79 5.19
N ASN A 320 -7.70 1.83 4.37
CA ASN A 320 -6.67 2.14 3.37
C ASN A 320 -5.55 3.06 3.91
N GLU A 321 -5.49 3.31 5.22
CA GLU A 321 -4.51 4.22 5.82
C GLU A 321 -3.06 3.83 5.53
N SER A 322 -2.73 2.54 5.65
CA SER A 322 -1.37 2.06 5.37
C SER A 322 -1.02 2.14 3.88
N GLN A 323 -1.99 1.97 2.99
CA GLN A 323 -1.84 2.15 1.55
C GLN A 323 -1.59 3.63 1.20
N PHE A 324 -2.36 4.56 1.78
CA PHE A 324 -2.12 5.99 1.61
C PHE A 324 -0.74 6.41 2.13
N SER A 325 -0.34 5.97 3.32
CA SER A 325 0.98 6.28 3.88
C SER A 325 2.13 5.79 3.00
N ARG A 326 2.07 4.54 2.48
CA ARG A 326 3.10 4.04 1.57
C ARG A 326 3.17 4.85 0.28
N TYR A 327 2.01 5.17 -0.28
CA TYR A 327 1.91 6.00 -1.47
C TYR A 327 2.52 7.38 -1.25
N SER A 328 2.11 8.11 -0.21
CA SER A 328 2.63 9.46 0.05
C SER A 328 4.14 9.45 0.30
N ARG A 329 4.66 8.44 1.03
CA ARG A 329 6.10 8.25 1.22
C ARG A 329 6.84 7.96 -0.07
N LEU A 330 6.29 7.14 -0.96
CA LEU A 330 6.88 6.90 -2.27
C LEU A 330 6.97 8.21 -3.08
N ARG A 331 5.91 9.03 -3.06
CA ARG A 331 5.93 10.33 -3.75
C ARG A 331 7.01 11.25 -3.21
N TYR A 332 7.17 11.30 -1.88
CA TYR A 332 8.25 12.05 -1.24
C TYR A 332 9.64 11.51 -1.58
N PHE A 333 9.82 10.19 -1.51
CA PHE A 333 11.07 9.52 -1.87
C PHE A 333 11.48 9.85 -3.31
N LEU A 334 10.55 9.73 -4.26
CA LEU A 334 10.81 10.04 -5.67
C LEU A 334 11.12 11.53 -5.88
N CYS A 335 10.37 12.42 -5.25
CA CYS A 335 10.60 13.87 -5.32
C CYS A 335 12.02 14.23 -4.88
N THR A 336 12.47 13.70 -3.74
CA THR A 336 13.78 14.03 -3.16
C THR A 336 14.93 13.32 -3.87
N HIS A 337 14.72 12.10 -4.36
CA HIS A 337 15.77 11.33 -5.02
C HIS A 337 15.92 11.65 -6.52
N GLN A 338 14.86 12.11 -7.21
CA GLN A 338 14.97 12.61 -8.58
C GLN A 338 15.68 13.97 -8.64
N GLN A 339 15.45 14.84 -7.66
CA GLN A 339 16.19 16.11 -7.55
C GLN A 339 17.70 15.89 -7.34
N LEU A 340 18.09 14.80 -6.64
CA LEU A 340 19.49 14.42 -6.45
C LEU A 340 20.16 13.90 -7.74
N THR A 341 19.42 13.29 -8.66
CA THR A 341 19.97 12.84 -9.94
C THR A 341 20.15 13.98 -10.95
N ASP A 342 19.26 14.99 -10.93
CA ASP A 342 19.35 16.13 -11.84
C ASP A 342 20.39 17.19 -11.41
N THR A 343 20.79 17.19 -10.14
CA THR A 343 21.84 18.11 -9.63
C THR A 343 23.27 17.56 -9.87
N ASN A 344 23.40 16.29 -10.27
CA ASN A 344 24.67 15.60 -10.52
C ASN A 344 24.92 15.27 -12.00
N ALA A 345 24.09 15.77 -12.91
CA ALA A 345 24.27 15.74 -14.35
C ALA A 345 24.57 17.16 -14.86
#